data_AF-A0A087K7S3-F1
#
_entry.id   AF-A0A087K7S3-F1
#
_cell.length_a   1.000
_cell.length_b   1.000
_cell.length_c   1.000
_cell.angle_alpha   90.00
_cell.angle_beta   90.00
_cell.angle_gamma   90.00
#
_symmetry.space_group_name_H-M   'P 1'
#
loop_
_entity.id
_entity.type
_entity.pdbx_description
1 polymer ?
#
loop_
_entity_poly.entity_id
_entity_poly.type
_entity_poly.pdbx_seq_one_letter_code
_entity_poly.pdbx_strand_id
1 'polypeptide(L)'
;MIRRLTVLFGLVAFPAALFTSGGYVLATREPGPYQRAFESQWDAIAVGVAVTLCGALFLGHGARLCFSVLGGFQPDNVRRGALALATGLLVSTVGLLLLWRLLAL
;
A
#
# COMPACT_ATOMS: atom_id res chain seq x y z
N MET A 1 7.19 3.11 -20.58
CA MET A 1 6.62 2.22 -19.54
C MET A 1 7.50 2.10 -18.30
N ILE A 2 8.80 1.79 -18.46
CA ILE A 2 9.76 1.61 -17.34
C ILE A 2 9.75 2.79 -16.35
N ARG A 3 9.85 4.04 -16.84
CA ARG A 3 9.82 5.25 -15.98
C ARG A 3 8.58 5.35 -15.07
N ARG A 4 7.39 4.94 -15.54
CA ARG A 4 6.16 4.95 -14.71
C ARG A 4 6.21 3.87 -13.64
N LEU A 5 6.71 2.67 -13.98
CA LEU A 5 6.90 1.58 -13.03
C LEU A 5 7.92 1.95 -11.95
N THR A 6 9.04 2.58 -12.33
CA THR A 6 10.06 3.02 -11.37
C THR A 6 9.52 4.07 -10.40
N VAL A 7 8.69 5.00 -10.88
CA VAL A 7 8.05 6.01 -10.01
C VAL A 7 7.04 5.38 -9.06
N LEU A 8 6.20 4.46 -9.55
CA LEU A 8 5.26 3.71 -8.70
C LEU A 8 6.00 2.87 -7.65
N PHE A 9 7.07 2.19 -8.07
CA PHE A 9 7.90 1.41 -7.16
C PHE A 9 8.55 2.31 -6.10
N GLY A 10 9.10 3.46 -6.51
CA GLY A 10 9.67 4.45 -5.57
C GLY A 10 8.63 5.00 -4.58
N LEU A 11 7.41 5.28 -5.06
CA LEU A 11 6.31 5.76 -4.21
C LEU A 11 5.82 4.73 -3.19
N VAL A 12 6.03 3.43 -3.45
CA VAL A 12 5.67 2.34 -2.52
C VAL A 12 6.84 1.95 -1.62
N ALA A 13 8.04 1.87 -2.19
CA ALA A 13 9.26 1.48 -1.49
C ALA A 13 9.70 2.54 -0.48
N PHE A 14 9.53 3.83 -0.77
CA PHE A 14 9.94 4.91 0.13
C PHE A 14 9.14 4.92 1.45
N PRO A 15 7.80 4.89 1.46
CA PRO A 15 7.03 4.78 2.71
C PRO A 15 7.27 3.46 3.43
N ALA A 16 7.46 2.35 2.71
CA ALA A 16 7.82 1.07 3.31
C ALA A 16 9.18 1.18 4.03
N ALA A 17 10.19 1.78 3.40
CA ALA A 17 11.50 2.01 4.01
C ALA A 17 11.45 2.97 5.22
N LEU A 18 10.56 3.97 5.21
CA LEU A 18 10.32 4.84 6.37
C LEU A 18 9.63 4.10 7.52
N PHE A 19 8.66 3.26 7.21
CA PHE A 19 8.03 2.37 8.19
C PHE A 19 9.04 1.39 8.79
N THR A 20 9.94 0.88 7.94
CA THR A 20 11.06 0.03 8.34
C THR A 20 12.02 0.79 9.28
N SER A 21 12.44 2.00 8.95
CA SER A 21 13.34 2.74 9.85
C SER A 21 12.64 3.15 11.16
N GLY A 22 11.37 3.57 11.11
CA GLY A 22 10.59 3.90 12.30
C GLY A 22 10.26 2.70 13.19
N GLY A 23 9.87 1.57 12.61
CA GLY A 23 9.58 0.33 13.34
C GLY A 23 10.81 -0.23 14.06
N TYR A 24 12.00 -0.08 13.46
CA TYR A 24 13.25 -0.53 14.08
C TYR A 24 13.61 0.32 15.30
N VAL A 25 13.39 1.64 15.22
CA VAL A 25 13.61 2.56 16.34
C VAL A 25 12.62 2.29 17.48
N LEU A 26 11.36 1.99 17.16
CA LEU A 26 10.35 1.62 18.16
C LEU A 26 10.66 0.27 18.82
N ALA A 27 11.03 -0.75 18.04
CA ALA A 27 11.38 -2.08 18.53
C ALA A 27 12.62 -2.08 19.43
N THR A 28 13.58 -1.17 19.19
CA THR A 28 14.81 -1.05 20.00
C THR A 28 14.65 -0.19 21.26
N ARG A 29 13.62 0.67 21.34
CA ARG A 29 13.40 1.55 22.50
C ARG A 29 12.47 0.97 23.58
N GLU A 30 11.50 0.14 23.23
CA GLU A 30 10.59 -0.46 24.22
C GLU A 30 10.59 -1.99 24.12
N PRO A 31 11.20 -2.71 25.09
CA PRO A 31 11.18 -4.16 25.09
C PRO A 31 9.77 -4.64 25.47
N GLY A 32 9.01 -5.01 24.45
CA GLY A 32 7.61 -5.36 24.56
C GLY A 32 7.12 -6.29 23.44
N PRO A 33 5.81 -6.50 23.30
CA PRO A 33 5.23 -7.35 22.25
C PRO A 33 5.63 -6.91 20.83
N TYR A 34 5.79 -5.60 20.62
CA TYR A 34 6.24 -5.04 19.35
C TYR A 34 7.67 -5.45 18.95
N GLN A 35 8.60 -5.58 19.90
CA GLN A 35 9.96 -6.02 19.59
C GLN A 35 9.99 -7.44 19.02
N ARG A 36 9.19 -8.37 19.59
CA ARG A 36 9.08 -9.75 19.09
C ARG A 36 8.37 -9.86 17.73
N ALA A 37 7.32 -9.06 17.52
CA ALA A 37 6.62 -9.00 16.24
C ALA A 37 7.52 -8.45 15.12
N PHE A 38 8.29 -7.39 15.41
CA PHE A 38 9.19 -6.78 14.44
C PHE A 38 10.50 -7.56 14.22
N GLU A 39 11.07 -8.24 15.23
CA GLU A 39 12.29 -9.06 15.04
C GLU A 39 12.06 -10.29 14.15
N SER A 40 10.90 -10.92 14.23
CA SER A 40 10.63 -12.21 13.55
C SER A 40 9.81 -12.09 12.27
N GLN A 41 9.01 -11.02 12.10
CA GLN A 41 8.07 -10.88 10.99
C GLN A 41 8.29 -9.60 10.17
N TRP A 42 9.47 -8.99 10.28
CA TRP A 42 9.83 -7.74 9.63
C TRP A 42 9.48 -7.69 8.13
N ASP A 43 9.95 -8.66 7.38
CA ASP A 43 9.74 -8.73 5.93
C ASP A 43 8.26 -8.88 5.58
N ALA A 44 7.51 -9.63 6.40
CA ALA A 44 6.08 -9.82 6.20
C ALA A 44 5.30 -8.52 6.46
N ILE A 45 5.68 -7.73 7.47
CA ILE A 45 5.09 -6.42 7.75
C ILE A 45 5.41 -5.44 6.62
N ALA A 46 6.68 -5.38 6.17
CA ALA A 46 7.09 -4.53 5.06
C ALA A 46 6.32 -4.87 3.77
N VAL A 47 6.14 -6.16 3.48
CA VAL A 47 5.31 -6.63 2.35
C VAL A 47 3.86 -6.21 2.54
N GLY A 48 3.28 -6.38 3.73
CA GLY A 48 1.90 -5.95 4.03
C GLY A 48 1.69 -4.46 3.80
N VAL A 49 2.64 -3.62 4.23
CA VAL A 49 2.63 -2.16 3.97
C VAL A 49 2.74 -1.87 2.48
N ALA A 50 3.68 -2.50 1.77
CA ALA A 50 3.88 -2.30 0.34
C ALA A 50 2.63 -2.68 -0.48
N VAL A 51 2.00 -3.81 -0.16
CA VAL A 51 0.75 -4.27 -0.79
C VAL A 51 -0.37 -3.27 -0.52
N THR A 52 -0.51 -2.80 0.72
CA THR A 52 -1.55 -1.82 1.10
C THR A 52 -1.40 -0.51 0.32
N LEU A 53 -0.17 0.00 0.21
CA LEU A 53 0.16 1.23 -0.54
C LEU A 53 -0.06 1.06 -2.04
N CYS A 54 0.30 -0.08 -2.62
CA CYS A 54 -0.04 -0.40 -4.01
C CYS A 54 -1.55 -0.29 -4.25
N GLY A 55 -2.38 -0.88 -3.37
CA GLY A 55 -3.83 -0.77 -3.47
C GLY A 55 -4.32 0.69 -3.37
N ALA A 56 -3.75 1.48 -2.46
CA ALA A 56 -4.08 2.90 -2.31
C ALA A 56 -3.73 3.73 -3.56
N LEU A 57 -2.62 3.42 -4.23
CA LEU A 57 -2.25 4.06 -5.50
C LEU A 57 -3.23 3.71 -6.63
N PHE A 58 -3.68 2.45 -6.69
CA PHE A 58 -4.73 2.05 -7.64
C PHE A 58 -6.06 2.73 -7.36
N LEU A 59 -6.44 2.88 -6.08
CA LEU A 59 -7.62 3.64 -5.68
C LEU A 59 -7.52 5.10 -6.11
N GLY A 60 -6.39 5.76 -5.83
CA GLY A 60 -6.16 7.15 -6.25
C GLY A 60 -6.17 7.31 -7.78
N HIS A 61 -5.58 6.35 -8.51
CA HIS A 61 -5.61 6.35 -9.96
C HIS A 61 -7.03 6.17 -10.52
N GLY A 62 -7.79 5.21 -9.98
CA GLY A 62 -9.16 4.94 -10.38
C GLY A 62 -10.10 6.11 -10.07
N ALA A 63 -9.97 6.71 -8.88
CA ALA A 63 -10.71 7.91 -8.51
C ALA A 63 -10.41 9.08 -9.46
N ARG A 64 -9.13 9.27 -9.81
CA ARG A 64 -8.75 10.29 -10.79
C ARG A 64 -9.36 10.02 -12.17
N LEU A 65 -9.43 8.78 -12.63
CA LEU A 65 -10.04 8.45 -13.91
C LEU A 65 -11.56 8.67 -13.92
N CYS A 66 -12.25 8.31 -12.83
CA CYS A 66 -13.71 8.45 -12.72
C CYS A 66 -14.16 9.89 -12.49
N PHE A 67 -13.44 10.67 -11.67
CA PHE A 67 -13.90 11.96 -11.16
C PHE A 67 -13.10 13.18 -11.67
N SER A 68 -12.03 12.97 -12.45
CA SER A 68 -11.35 14.08 -13.14
C SER A 68 -12.28 14.72 -14.17
N VAL A 69 -12.27 16.05 -14.24
CA VAL A 69 -12.98 16.85 -15.26
C VAL A 69 -12.61 16.39 -16.69
N LEU A 70 -11.40 15.87 -16.92
CA LEU A 70 -10.96 15.32 -18.21
C LEU A 70 -11.30 13.84 -18.40
N GLY A 71 -11.57 13.10 -17.31
CA GLY A 71 -11.79 11.65 -17.33
C GLY A 71 -13.26 11.24 -17.35
N GLY A 72 -14.12 11.95 -16.61
CA GLY A 72 -15.52 11.57 -16.39
C GLY A 72 -16.43 11.66 -17.62
N PHE A 73 -16.04 12.39 -18.66
CA PHE A 73 -16.82 12.51 -19.91
C PHE A 73 -16.56 11.39 -20.93
N GLN A 74 -15.59 10.50 -20.67
CA GLN A 74 -15.31 9.36 -21.55
C GLN A 74 -15.71 8.05 -20.87
N PRO A 75 -16.68 7.29 -21.43
CA PRO A 75 -17.17 6.05 -20.81
C PRO A 75 -16.07 4.99 -20.63
N ASP A 76 -15.07 4.96 -21.52
CA ASP A 76 -13.92 4.07 -21.40
C ASP A 76 -13.04 4.38 -20.19
N ASN A 77 -12.90 5.66 -19.82
CA ASN A 77 -12.13 6.07 -18.65
C ASN A 77 -12.88 5.75 -17.36
N VAL A 78 -14.21 5.88 -17.34
CA VAL A 78 -15.04 5.47 -16.20
C VAL A 78 -14.95 3.96 -15.98
N ARG A 79 -15.02 3.14 -17.04
CA ARG A 79 -14.88 1.68 -16.93
C ARG A 79 -13.50 1.28 -16.40
N ARG A 80 -12.43 1.88 -16.94
CA ARG A 80 -11.04 1.62 -16.47
C ARG A 80 -10.84 2.12 -15.04
N GLY A 81 -11.42 3.26 -14.69
CA GLY A 81 -11.37 3.82 -13.35
C GLY A 81 -12.10 2.95 -12.33
N ALA A 82 -13.29 2.45 -12.67
CA ALA A 82 -14.05 1.52 -11.83
C ALA A 82 -13.30 0.20 -11.61
N LEU A 83 -12.68 -0.36 -12.66
CA LEU A 83 -11.82 -1.54 -12.53
C LEU A 83 -10.60 -1.25 -11.65
N ALA A 84 -9.94 -0.11 -11.82
CA ALA A 84 -8.81 0.29 -10.98
C ALA A 84 -9.21 0.49 -9.52
N LEU A 85 -10.40 1.05 -9.26
CA LEU A 85 -10.98 1.18 -7.92
C LEU A 85 -11.25 -0.19 -7.29
N ALA A 86 -11.90 -1.11 -8.01
CA ALA A 86 -12.20 -2.45 -7.51
C ALA A 86 -10.91 -3.22 -7.17
N THR A 87 -9.92 -3.20 -8.08
CA THR A 87 -8.62 -3.84 -7.86
C THR A 87 -7.87 -3.18 -6.70
N GLY A 88 -7.86 -1.86 -6.62
CA GLY A 88 -7.24 -1.13 -5.51
C GLY A 88 -7.87 -1.48 -4.17
N LEU A 89 -9.21 -1.60 -4.12
CA LEU A 89 -9.94 -1.97 -2.90
C LEU A 89 -9.57 -3.38 -2.45
N LEU A 90 -9.55 -4.35 -3.36
CA LEU A 90 -9.17 -5.74 -3.09
C LEU A 90 -7.72 -5.84 -2.60
N VAL A 91 -6.79 -5.18 -3.29
CA VAL A 91 -5.37 -5.22 -2.93
C VAL A 91 -5.11 -4.54 -1.58
N SER A 92 -5.75 -3.40 -1.31
CA SER A 92 -5.65 -2.74 -0.01
C SER A 92 -6.28 -3.55 1.11
N THR A 93 -7.42 -4.22 0.88
CA THR A 93 -8.03 -5.10 1.90
C THR A 93 -7.14 -6.30 2.20
N VAL A 94 -6.53 -6.92 1.19
CA VAL A 94 -5.57 -8.02 1.42
C VAL A 94 -4.36 -7.53 2.21
N GLY A 95 -3.77 -6.39 1.86
CA GLY A 95 -2.66 -5.80 2.60
C GLY A 95 -3.02 -5.48 4.06
N LEU A 96 -4.18 -4.88 4.29
CA LEU A 96 -4.69 -4.56 5.63
C LEU A 96 -4.99 -5.82 6.45
N LEU A 97 -5.59 -6.85 5.86
CA LEU A 97 -5.85 -8.12 6.54
C LEU A 97 -4.56 -8.84 6.92
N LEU A 98 -3.55 -8.78 6.05
CA LEU A 98 -2.23 -9.35 6.30
C LEU A 98 -1.54 -8.60 7.45
N LEU A 99 -1.55 -7.27 7.43
CA LEU A 99 -1.04 -6.45 8.54
C LEU A 99 -1.81 -6.70 9.84
N TRP A 100 -3.14 -6.75 9.78
CA TRP A 100 -3.98 -7.03 10.95
C TRP A 100 -3.62 -8.38 11.58
N ARG A 101 -3.48 -9.43 10.77
CA ARG A 101 -3.10 -10.76 11.27
C ARG A 101 -1.72 -10.77 11.92
N LEU A 102 -0.75 -10.05 11.34
CA LEU A 102 0.62 -10.01 11.86
C LEU A 102 0.75 -9.16 13.13
N LEU A 103 -0.08 -8.12 13.30
CA LEU A 103 -0.03 -7.19 14.43
C LEU A 103 -0.97 -7.56 15.59
N ALA A 104 -2.01 -8.35 15.33
CA ALA A 104 -2.97 -8.82 16.35
C ALA A 104 -2.55 -10.13 17.05
N LEU A 105 -1.45 -10.76 16.61
CA LEU A 105 -0.81 -11.92 17.24
C LEU A 105 0.35 -11.48 18.13
#